data_AF-A0A7H4LAR8-F1
#
_entry.id   AF-A0A7H4LAR8-F1
#
_cell.length_a   1.000
_cell.length_b   1.000
_cell.length_c   1.000
_cell.angle_alpha   90.00
_cell.angle_beta   90.00
_cell.angle_gamma   90.00
#
_symmetry.space_group_name_H-M   'P 1'
#
loop_
_entity.id
_entity.type
_entity.pdbx_description
1 polymer ?
#
loop_
_entity_poly.entity_id
_entity_poly.type
_entity_poly.pdbx_seq_one_letter_code
_entity_poly.pdbx_strand_id
1 'polypeptide(L)'
;MTLGRFYAAFAQTAFKGDNQQNLHHFWEMVAYIANTLIFILSGVIIADGVLQDNIHFERQGTPWGFLLLLYVYVQISHALVVIVLYPLLRHFGYGLDVKEAIVLVWSGLRGAVALSLSLSVKHASDAVQPYLKPEAGTMFVFFTGGIMFLTLTLNGSTTQLLLHLLGLRKFTATKLRVLKYTRYEMLNKALEAFGDLRGDEELGTVDWITVKKYITCLNNLEDVQAHPHDVPHKDDHTHTMNLLDTRVRLLNGVQAAYRGMLEEGRITQSTTNILMRFVDEAKDLVSSQPLCDWKVLRSNVQFSNYYRFLQMSRLPQRLITYFTVERLELGCYTCATFLHAHRTARRQLHDFLGESEMARIVIDESTVAGEEAKKFLEDVRVTFPQVLGALMTQQVTYAVLTHLSKYIQDLRKTGLLEEEEMVHLDDALQTDLKKLKRNPPMVKMPRVSELLSSHPLVGALPSAVRGPLLSNAKETIKGHGQILYREGSRPTGIWLVSAGIVKWKSQRLSRRHSLDPILPHGSTLGL
;
A
#
# COMPACT_ATOMS: atom_id res chain seq x y z
N MET A 1 -12.77 -15.80 13.63
CA MET A 1 -11.54 -14.96 13.69
C MET A 1 -10.71 -15.05 12.40
N THR A 2 -10.31 -16.23 11.93
CA THR A 2 -9.49 -16.43 10.72
C THR A 2 -10.17 -15.92 9.43
N LEU A 3 -11.45 -16.25 9.24
CA LEU A 3 -12.23 -15.78 8.09
C LEU A 3 -12.33 -14.23 8.06
N GLY A 4 -12.56 -13.60 9.21
CA GLY A 4 -12.66 -12.14 9.32
C GLY A 4 -11.35 -11.42 8.98
N ARG A 5 -10.20 -11.98 9.41
CA ARG A 5 -8.87 -11.44 9.03
C ARG A 5 -8.63 -11.57 7.53
N PHE A 6 -9.01 -12.71 6.93
CA PHE A 6 -8.91 -12.92 5.49
C PHE A 6 -9.80 -11.93 4.71
N TYR A 7 -11.06 -11.76 5.14
CA TYR A 7 -11.96 -10.79 4.55
C TYR A 7 -11.48 -9.35 4.72
N ALA A 8 -10.91 -8.96 5.86
CA ALA A 8 -10.37 -7.61 6.03
C ALA A 8 -9.21 -7.32 5.06
N ALA A 9 -8.30 -8.28 4.89
CA ALA A 9 -7.18 -8.17 3.96
C ALA A 9 -7.65 -8.10 2.50
N PHE A 10 -8.67 -8.87 2.13
CA PHE A 10 -9.22 -8.87 0.78
C PHE A 10 -10.13 -7.66 0.50
N ALA A 11 -10.94 -7.26 1.48
CA ALA A 11 -11.90 -6.16 1.40
C ALA A 11 -11.23 -4.81 1.14
N GLN A 12 -10.06 -4.55 1.76
CA GLN A 12 -9.25 -3.35 1.48
C GLN A 12 -8.82 -3.22 0.02
N THR A 13 -8.88 -4.32 -0.72
CA THR A 13 -8.39 -4.39 -2.10
C THR A 13 -9.58 -4.49 -3.06
N ALA A 14 -10.67 -5.13 -2.64
CA ALA A 14 -11.86 -5.39 -3.44
C ALA A 14 -12.87 -4.23 -3.45
N PHE A 15 -12.97 -3.48 -2.36
CA PHE A 15 -13.87 -2.34 -2.26
C PHE A 15 -13.08 -1.04 -2.47
N LYS A 16 -13.45 -0.27 -3.49
CA LYS A 16 -12.83 1.02 -3.82
C LYS A 16 -13.55 2.18 -3.12
N GLY A 17 -12.80 3.18 -2.66
CA GLY A 17 -13.32 4.48 -2.24
C GLY A 17 -14.29 4.45 -1.05
N ASP A 18 -15.33 5.27 -1.12
CA ASP A 18 -16.32 5.54 -0.06
C ASP A 18 -17.01 4.27 0.49
N ASN A 19 -17.14 3.22 -0.32
CA ASN A 19 -17.75 1.96 0.09
C ASN A 19 -16.98 1.25 1.20
N GLN A 20 -15.65 1.43 1.29
CA GLN A 20 -14.86 0.82 2.36
C GLN A 20 -15.17 1.48 3.71
N GLN A 21 -15.31 2.81 3.72
CA GLN A 21 -15.64 3.56 4.92
C GLN A 21 -17.08 3.26 5.38
N ASN A 22 -18.03 3.18 4.44
CA ASN A 22 -19.40 2.78 4.72
C ASN A 22 -19.49 1.36 5.29
N LEU A 23 -18.72 0.41 4.73
CA LEU A 23 -18.67 -0.97 5.23
C LEU A 23 -18.06 -1.03 6.64
N HIS A 24 -17.01 -0.24 6.90
CA HIS A 24 -16.40 -0.16 8.23
C HIS A 24 -17.41 0.36 9.27
N HIS A 25 -18.09 1.47 8.98
CA HIS A 25 -19.13 2.01 9.84
C HIS A 25 -20.30 1.05 10.03
N PHE A 26 -20.71 0.33 8.98
CA PHE A 26 -21.77 -0.68 9.09
C PHE A 26 -21.40 -1.79 10.08
N TRP A 27 -20.22 -2.40 9.94
CA TRP A 27 -19.79 -3.46 10.85
C TRP A 27 -19.52 -2.95 12.26
N GLU A 28 -19.01 -1.73 12.41
CA GLU A 28 -18.85 -1.07 13.69
C GLU A 28 -20.20 -0.91 14.41
N MET A 29 -21.24 -0.46 13.70
CA MET A 29 -22.60 -0.35 14.24
C MET A 29 -23.19 -1.71 14.62
N VAL A 30 -23.05 -2.73 13.77
CA VAL A 30 -23.54 -4.09 14.09
C VAL A 30 -22.83 -4.66 15.33
N ALA A 31 -21.51 -4.50 15.42
CA ALA A 31 -20.75 -4.94 16.58
C ALA A 31 -21.15 -4.17 17.85
N TYR A 32 -21.38 -2.87 17.75
CA TYR A 32 -21.87 -2.04 18.85
C TYR A 32 -23.24 -2.51 19.36
N ILE A 33 -24.19 -2.75 18.47
CA ILE A 33 -25.54 -3.23 18.81
C ILE A 33 -25.45 -4.60 19.49
N ALA A 34 -24.69 -5.55 18.92
CA ALA A 34 -24.53 -6.89 19.47
C ALA A 34 -23.88 -6.88 20.86
N ASN A 35 -22.81 -6.10 21.04
CA ASN A 35 -22.16 -5.95 22.35
C ASN A 35 -23.14 -5.37 23.38
N THR A 36 -23.83 -4.28 23.04
CA THR A 36 -24.81 -3.64 23.93
C THR A 36 -25.91 -4.61 24.34
N LEU A 37 -26.44 -5.39 23.41
CA LEU A 37 -27.47 -6.40 23.67
C LEU A 37 -26.97 -7.51 24.60
N ILE A 38 -25.75 -8.03 24.39
CA ILE A 38 -25.17 -9.06 25.29
C ILE A 38 -24.98 -8.50 26.70
N PHE A 39 -24.49 -7.27 26.84
CA PHE A 39 -24.32 -6.64 28.15
C PHE A 39 -25.64 -6.40 28.88
N ILE A 40 -26.66 -5.88 28.18
CA ILE A 40 -27.98 -5.65 28.76
C ILE A 40 -28.64 -6.97 29.16
N LEU A 41 -28.68 -7.96 28.26
CA LEU A 41 -29.31 -9.26 28.55
C LEU A 41 -28.60 -9.97 29.70
N SER A 42 -27.27 -9.99 29.70
CA SER A 42 -26.50 -10.61 30.79
C SER A 42 -26.74 -9.88 32.10
N GLY A 43 -26.80 -8.54 32.08
CA GLY A 43 -27.11 -7.73 33.26
C GLY A 43 -28.48 -8.06 33.85
N VAL A 44 -29.51 -8.20 33.01
CA VAL A 44 -30.87 -8.60 33.44
C VAL A 44 -30.86 -10.00 34.04
N ILE A 45 -30.18 -10.97 33.40
CA ILE A 45 -30.14 -12.36 33.88
C ILE A 45 -29.36 -12.50 35.21
N ILE A 46 -28.31 -11.70 35.39
CA ILE A 46 -27.57 -11.61 36.64
C ILE A 46 -28.47 -11.00 37.73
N ALA A 47 -29.18 -9.91 37.41
CA ALA A 47 -30.08 -9.25 38.37
C ALA A 47 -31.20 -10.20 38.81
N ASP A 48 -31.87 -10.88 37.88
CA ASP A 48 -32.92 -11.86 38.19
C ASP A 48 -32.39 -13.03 39.04
N GLY A 49 -31.22 -13.58 38.67
CA GLY A 49 -30.59 -14.67 39.42
C GLY A 49 -30.17 -14.28 40.83
N VAL A 50 -29.68 -13.06 41.05
CA VAL A 50 -29.33 -12.55 42.39
C VAL A 50 -30.59 -12.22 43.19
N LEU A 51 -31.62 -11.64 42.55
CA LEU A 51 -32.84 -11.22 43.23
C LEU A 51 -33.73 -12.38 43.68
N GLN A 52 -33.81 -13.47 42.90
CA GLN A 52 -34.55 -14.68 43.28
C GLN A 52 -33.89 -15.46 44.42
N ASP A 53 -32.56 -15.53 44.44
CA ASP A 53 -31.78 -16.23 45.48
C ASP A 53 -31.46 -15.35 46.72
N ASN A 54 -32.01 -14.12 46.80
CA ASN A 54 -31.78 -13.17 47.89
C ASN A 54 -32.06 -13.72 49.29
N ILE A 55 -32.89 -14.77 49.43
CA ILE A 55 -33.17 -15.41 50.72
C ILE A 55 -31.94 -16.18 51.26
N HIS A 56 -30.95 -16.52 50.42
CA HIS A 56 -29.70 -17.16 50.81
C HIS A 56 -28.47 -16.24 50.72
N PHE A 57 -28.42 -15.28 49.79
CA PHE A 57 -27.26 -14.38 49.61
C PHE A 57 -27.15 -13.29 50.68
N GLU A 58 -28.24 -12.77 51.25
CA GLU A 58 -28.19 -11.71 52.26
C GLU A 58 -27.68 -12.17 53.63
N ARG A 59 -27.83 -13.46 53.97
CA ARG A 59 -27.50 -13.96 55.32
C ARG A 59 -26.00 -14.22 55.53
N GLN A 60 -25.20 -14.17 54.47
CA GLN A 60 -23.77 -14.46 54.51
C GLN A 60 -23.06 -13.53 53.51
N GLY A 61 -22.36 -12.48 53.98
CA GLY A 61 -21.54 -11.59 53.13
C GLY A 61 -20.31 -12.25 52.48
N THR A 62 -20.24 -13.58 52.50
CA THR A 62 -19.17 -14.42 51.95
C THR A 62 -19.04 -14.40 50.42
N PRO A 63 -20.10 -14.35 49.58
CA PRO A 63 -19.95 -14.50 48.13
C PRO A 63 -19.33 -13.27 47.46
N TRP A 64 -19.57 -12.06 48.00
CA TRP A 64 -18.91 -10.83 47.56
C TRP A 64 -17.41 -10.84 47.88
N GLY A 65 -17.02 -11.38 49.04
CA GLY A 65 -15.61 -11.60 49.39
C GLY A 65 -14.92 -12.58 48.46
N PHE A 66 -15.58 -13.70 48.14
CA PHE A 66 -15.08 -14.66 47.15
C PHE A 66 -14.96 -14.04 45.74
N LEU A 67 -15.87 -13.14 45.35
CA LEU A 67 -15.80 -12.43 44.07
C LEU A 67 -14.53 -11.56 43.98
N LEU A 68 -14.22 -10.79 45.03
CA LEU A 68 -13.03 -9.92 45.06
C LEU A 68 -11.74 -10.77 45.08
N LEU A 69 -11.71 -11.84 45.89
CA LEU A 69 -10.59 -12.78 45.91
C LEU A 69 -10.38 -13.42 44.53
N LEU A 70 -11.46 -13.85 43.88
CA LEU A 70 -11.44 -14.43 42.55
C LEU A 70 -10.96 -13.41 41.50
N TYR A 71 -11.33 -12.14 41.61
CA TYR A 71 -10.81 -11.07 40.75
C TYR A 71 -9.29 -10.92 40.91
N VAL A 72 -8.76 -10.87 42.14
CA VAL A 72 -7.32 -10.78 42.39
C VAL A 72 -6.60 -12.02 41.85
N TYR A 73 -7.15 -13.21 42.10
CA TYR A 73 -6.60 -14.47 41.58
C TYR A 73 -6.53 -14.48 40.05
N VAL A 74 -7.60 -14.05 39.37
CA VAL A 74 -7.65 -13.93 37.91
C VAL A 74 -6.61 -12.93 37.40
N GLN A 75 -6.44 -11.79 38.06
CA GLN A 75 -5.45 -10.79 37.65
C GLN A 75 -4.01 -11.32 37.81
N ILE A 76 -3.72 -12.03 38.90
CA ILE A 76 -2.41 -12.64 39.15
C ILE A 76 -2.12 -13.75 38.13
N SER A 77 -3.08 -14.64 37.89
CA SER A 77 -2.91 -15.72 36.89
C SER A 77 -2.66 -15.16 35.49
N HIS A 78 -3.34 -14.07 35.11
CA HIS A 78 -3.08 -13.39 33.84
C HIS A 78 -1.66 -12.79 33.78
N ALA A 79 -1.24 -12.11 34.85
CA ALA A 79 0.11 -11.57 34.95
C ALA A 79 1.17 -12.67 34.83
N LEU A 80 0.96 -13.80 35.50
CA LEU A 80 1.84 -14.96 35.44
C LEU A 80 1.96 -15.50 34.01
N VAL A 81 0.83 -15.67 33.29
CA VAL A 81 0.83 -16.13 31.90
C VAL A 81 1.65 -15.18 31.01
N VAL A 82 1.45 -13.86 31.14
CA VAL A 82 2.22 -12.89 30.35
C VAL A 82 3.70 -12.92 30.70
N ILE A 83 4.08 -13.07 31.97
CA ILE A 83 5.49 -13.16 32.40
C ILE A 83 6.15 -14.42 31.82
N VAL A 84 5.46 -15.58 31.86
CA VAL A 84 5.98 -16.84 31.30
C VAL A 84 6.13 -16.75 29.77
N LEU A 85 5.20 -16.06 29.08
CA LEU A 85 5.29 -15.86 27.64
C LEU A 85 6.17 -14.66 27.24
N TYR A 86 6.58 -13.82 28.18
CA TYR A 86 7.44 -12.65 27.91
C TYR A 86 8.73 -12.99 27.15
N PRO A 87 9.51 -14.04 27.49
CA PRO A 87 10.70 -14.40 26.71
C PRO A 87 10.36 -14.77 25.25
N LEU A 88 9.21 -15.40 25.02
CA LEU A 88 8.73 -15.74 23.67
C LEU A 88 8.33 -14.47 22.91
N LEU A 89 7.55 -13.59 23.55
CA LEU A 89 7.10 -12.30 22.99
C LEU A 89 8.25 -11.33 22.72
N ARG A 90 9.33 -11.43 23.49
CA ARG A 90 10.56 -10.65 23.26
C ARG A 90 11.38 -11.21 22.10
N HIS A 91 11.32 -12.51 21.85
CA HIS A 91 12.07 -13.17 20.77
C HIS A 91 11.33 -13.15 19.42
N PHE A 92 9.99 -13.16 19.43
CA PHE A 92 9.16 -13.13 18.22
C PHE A 92 8.70 -11.71 17.88
N GLY A 93 9.10 -11.23 16.69
CA GLY A 93 8.65 -9.95 16.13
C GLY A 93 9.43 -8.74 16.66
N TYR A 94 8.73 -7.62 16.83
CA TYR A 94 9.30 -6.28 17.13
C TYR A 94 9.91 -6.13 18.54
N GLY A 95 9.80 -7.16 19.39
CA GLY A 95 10.26 -7.14 20.78
C GLY A 95 9.37 -6.28 21.68
N LEU A 96 8.63 -6.92 22.59
CA LEU A 96 7.74 -6.21 23.51
C LEU A 96 8.53 -5.49 24.61
N ASP A 97 8.39 -4.17 24.72
CA ASP A 97 9.01 -3.41 25.82
C ASP A 97 8.36 -3.80 27.16
N VAL A 98 9.11 -3.69 28.25
CA VAL A 98 8.61 -4.00 29.60
C VAL A 98 7.41 -3.11 29.95
N LYS A 99 7.42 -1.86 29.47
CA LYS A 99 6.29 -0.93 29.63
C LYS A 99 5.04 -1.40 28.89
N GLU A 100 5.20 -1.93 27.70
CA GLU A 100 4.11 -2.48 26.89
C GLU A 100 3.58 -3.79 27.50
N ALA A 101 4.47 -4.61 28.07
CA ALA A 101 4.08 -5.82 28.80
C ALA A 101 3.24 -5.50 30.04
N ILE A 102 3.59 -4.45 30.81
CA ILE A 102 2.78 -3.98 31.95
C ILE A 102 1.38 -3.54 31.50
N VAL A 103 1.29 -2.80 30.39
CA VAL A 103 0.00 -2.42 29.79
C VAL A 103 -0.78 -3.65 29.36
N LEU A 104 -0.12 -4.65 28.76
CA LEU A 104 -0.77 -5.88 28.28
C LEU A 104 -1.36 -6.69 29.45
N VAL A 105 -0.65 -6.81 30.58
CA VAL A 105 -1.17 -7.45 31.80
C VAL A 105 -2.42 -6.73 32.32
N TRP A 106 -2.44 -5.40 32.26
CA TRP A 106 -3.53 -4.58 32.77
C TRP A 106 -4.73 -4.47 31.81
N SER A 107 -4.47 -4.51 30.50
CA SER A 107 -5.44 -4.33 29.41
C SER A 107 -6.29 -5.60 29.11
N GLY A 108 -6.13 -6.68 29.87
CA GLY A 108 -6.86 -7.94 29.71
C GLY A 108 -8.33 -7.85 30.11
N LEU A 109 -9.12 -7.04 29.40
CA LEU A 109 -10.56 -6.88 29.62
C LEU A 109 -11.28 -8.17 29.23
N ARG A 110 -12.00 -8.77 30.18
CA ARG A 110 -12.87 -9.91 29.88
C ARG A 110 -14.08 -9.44 29.08
N GLY A 111 -14.36 -10.13 27.97
CA GLY A 111 -15.37 -9.72 27.01
C GLY A 111 -16.68 -10.51 27.07
N ALA A 112 -17.58 -10.15 26.16
CA ALA A 112 -18.91 -10.76 25.96
C ALA A 112 -18.91 -12.29 25.80
N VAL A 113 -17.80 -12.88 25.33
CA VAL A 113 -17.67 -14.34 25.12
C VAL A 113 -17.75 -15.10 26.45
N ALA A 114 -17.10 -14.59 27.52
CA ALA A 114 -17.12 -15.25 28.82
C ALA A 114 -18.52 -15.24 29.44
N LEU A 115 -19.24 -14.12 29.29
CA LEU A 115 -20.64 -14.01 29.69
C LEU A 115 -21.53 -14.99 28.93
N SER A 116 -21.44 -15.02 27.61
CA SER A 116 -22.24 -15.92 26.77
C SER A 116 -22.02 -17.39 27.16
N LEU A 117 -20.78 -17.79 27.45
CA LEU A 117 -20.49 -19.14 27.92
C LEU A 117 -21.09 -19.41 29.31
N SER A 118 -21.01 -18.45 30.25
CA SER A 118 -21.63 -18.59 31.57
C SER A 118 -23.15 -18.73 31.51
N LEU A 119 -23.80 -17.99 30.60
CA LEU A 119 -25.24 -18.09 30.34
C LEU A 119 -25.62 -19.45 29.73
N SER A 120 -24.79 -19.98 28.83
CA SER A 120 -24.97 -21.33 28.29
C SER A 120 -24.88 -22.40 29.38
N VAL A 121 -23.98 -22.23 30.36
CA VAL A 121 -23.85 -23.15 31.51
C VAL A 121 -25.07 -23.05 32.43
N LYS A 122 -25.58 -21.83 32.70
CA LYS A 122 -26.83 -21.64 33.45
C LYS A 122 -28.00 -22.32 32.74
N HIS A 123 -28.16 -22.10 31.44
CA HIS A 123 -29.22 -22.72 30.67
C HIS A 123 -29.13 -24.26 30.64
N ALA A 124 -27.92 -24.82 30.54
CA ALA A 124 -27.69 -26.25 30.63
C ALA A 124 -27.96 -26.82 32.03
N SER A 125 -27.75 -26.02 33.08
CA SER A 125 -28.05 -26.39 34.47
C SER A 125 -29.56 -26.42 34.76
N ASP A 126 -30.33 -25.54 34.10
CA ASP A 126 -31.79 -25.50 34.21
C ASP A 126 -32.44 -26.65 33.41
N ALA A 127 -31.76 -27.16 32.38
CA ALA A 127 -32.22 -28.25 31.54
C ALA A 127 -31.85 -29.63 32.15
N VAL A 128 -32.71 -30.17 33.01
CA VAL A 128 -32.78 -31.57 33.53
C VAL A 128 -31.53 -32.43 33.30
N GLN A 129 -30.38 -32.02 33.86
CA GLN A 129 -29.17 -32.85 33.93
C GLN A 129 -28.89 -33.19 35.39
N PRO A 130 -28.77 -34.48 35.76
CA PRO A 130 -28.63 -34.91 37.16
C PRO A 130 -27.29 -34.54 37.82
N TYR A 131 -26.33 -34.00 37.07
CA TYR A 131 -24.98 -33.71 37.55
C TYR A 131 -24.72 -32.23 37.88
N LEU A 132 -25.58 -31.30 37.43
CA LEU A 132 -25.42 -29.86 37.66
C LEU A 132 -26.60 -29.34 38.50
N LYS A 133 -26.30 -28.91 39.73
CA LYS A 133 -27.30 -28.25 40.57
C LYS A 133 -27.59 -26.85 40.02
N PRO A 134 -28.87 -26.42 39.97
CA PRO A 134 -29.25 -25.09 39.47
C PRO A 134 -28.53 -23.94 40.21
N GLU A 135 -28.29 -24.13 41.51
CA GLU A 135 -27.50 -23.21 42.36
C GLU A 135 -26.08 -22.95 41.81
N ALA A 136 -25.42 -23.99 41.26
CA ALA A 136 -24.09 -23.86 40.70
C ALA A 136 -24.11 -23.00 39.41
N GLY A 137 -25.13 -23.18 38.57
CA GLY A 137 -25.32 -22.37 37.36
C GLY A 137 -25.48 -20.88 37.67
N THR A 138 -26.26 -20.54 38.69
CA THR A 138 -26.43 -19.16 39.16
C THR A 138 -25.12 -18.59 39.72
N MET A 139 -24.36 -19.37 40.50
CA MET A 139 -23.04 -18.96 40.99
C MET A 139 -22.04 -18.71 39.84
N PHE A 140 -22.02 -19.54 38.80
CA PHE A 140 -21.16 -19.34 37.63
C PHE A 140 -21.46 -18.02 36.91
N VAL A 141 -22.73 -17.68 36.73
CA VAL A 141 -23.15 -16.42 36.12
C VAL A 141 -22.83 -15.22 37.03
N PHE A 142 -23.04 -15.34 38.34
CA PHE A 142 -22.68 -14.30 39.31
C PHE A 142 -21.17 -14.02 39.33
N PHE A 143 -20.32 -15.04 39.45
CA PHE A 143 -18.87 -14.85 39.46
C PHE A 143 -18.35 -14.37 38.11
N THR A 144 -18.81 -14.93 36.99
CA THR A 144 -18.34 -14.53 35.65
C THR A 144 -18.77 -13.10 35.32
N GLY A 145 -20.03 -12.76 35.60
CA GLY A 145 -20.57 -11.42 35.42
C GLY A 145 -19.94 -10.38 36.34
N GLY A 146 -19.75 -10.73 37.62
CA GLY A 146 -19.10 -9.87 38.60
C GLY A 146 -17.64 -9.59 38.27
N ILE A 147 -16.86 -10.60 37.84
CA ILE A 147 -15.47 -10.38 37.40
C ILE A 147 -15.45 -9.49 36.16
N MET A 148 -16.33 -9.74 35.18
CA MET A 148 -16.37 -8.92 33.98
C MET A 148 -16.71 -7.46 34.32
N PHE A 149 -17.71 -7.22 35.17
CA PHE A 149 -18.06 -5.89 35.66
C PHE A 149 -16.88 -5.21 36.37
N LEU A 150 -16.19 -5.93 37.26
CA LEU A 150 -15.01 -5.40 37.97
C LEU A 150 -13.86 -5.09 37.01
N THR A 151 -13.58 -5.96 36.03
CA THR A 151 -12.52 -5.72 35.03
C THR A 151 -12.84 -4.55 34.11
N LEU A 152 -14.10 -4.36 33.70
CA LEU A 152 -14.49 -3.21 32.88
C LEU A 152 -14.42 -1.91 33.67
N THR A 153 -14.88 -1.91 34.92
CA THR A 153 -14.92 -0.71 35.76
C THR A 153 -13.54 -0.32 36.28
N LEU A 154 -12.81 -1.27 36.87
CA LEU A 154 -11.48 -1.03 37.43
C LEU A 154 -10.43 -0.99 36.32
N ASN A 155 -10.20 -2.09 35.60
CA ASN A 155 -9.12 -2.15 34.60
C ASN A 155 -9.41 -1.22 33.42
N GLY A 156 -10.67 -1.13 32.95
CA GLY A 156 -11.03 -0.24 31.84
C GLY A 156 -10.77 1.24 32.16
N SER A 157 -11.23 1.73 33.31
CA SER A 157 -11.00 3.12 33.74
C SER A 157 -9.52 3.42 34.01
N THR A 158 -8.81 2.48 34.65
CA THR A 158 -7.41 2.69 35.02
C THR A 158 -6.42 2.50 33.87
N THR A 159 -6.78 1.81 32.78
CA THR A 159 -5.89 1.60 31.62
C THR A 159 -5.48 2.92 30.97
N GLN A 160 -6.42 3.87 30.82
CA GLN A 160 -6.11 5.19 30.26
C GLN A 160 -5.13 5.99 31.14
N LEU A 161 -5.27 5.89 32.46
CA LEU A 161 -4.37 6.52 33.42
C LEU A 161 -3.00 5.84 33.40
N LEU A 162 -2.96 4.52 33.35
CA LEU A 162 -1.74 3.73 33.27
C LEU A 162 -0.93 4.10 32.02
N LEU A 163 -1.59 4.21 30.85
CA LEU A 163 -0.95 4.65 29.61
C LEU A 163 -0.37 6.07 29.71
N HIS A 164 -1.03 6.96 30.45
CA HIS A 164 -0.53 8.31 30.72
C HIS A 164 0.71 8.28 31.63
N LEU A 165 0.67 7.48 32.71
CA LEU A 165 1.76 7.34 33.67
C LEU A 165 3.02 6.71 33.06
N LEU A 166 2.86 5.66 32.24
CA LEU A 166 3.97 5.02 31.52
C LEU A 166 4.52 5.87 30.37
N GLY A 167 3.86 6.99 30.04
CA GLY A 167 4.30 7.92 29.00
C GLY A 167 4.19 7.38 27.58
N LEU A 168 3.53 6.24 27.37
CA LEU A 168 3.33 5.61 26.05
C LEU A 168 2.37 6.41 25.16
N ARG A 169 1.60 7.33 25.75
CA ARG A 169 0.77 8.31 25.02
C ARG A 169 1.57 9.53 24.54
N LYS A 170 2.82 9.71 24.97
CA LYS A 170 3.64 10.84 24.49
C LYS A 170 3.91 10.61 23.01
N PHE A 171 3.41 11.52 22.17
CA PHE A 171 3.88 11.65 20.80
C PHE A 171 5.40 11.63 20.83
N THR A 172 6.04 10.71 20.11
CA THR A 172 7.49 10.74 19.88
C THR A 172 7.89 12.17 19.54
N ALA A 173 9.03 12.67 20.00
CA ALA A 173 9.48 14.05 19.72
C ALA A 173 9.34 14.41 18.23
N THR A 174 9.53 13.42 17.35
CA THR A 174 9.30 13.48 15.91
C THR A 174 7.82 13.63 15.50
N LYS A 175 6.89 12.89 16.10
CA LYS A 175 5.43 13.06 15.87
C LYS A 175 4.93 14.42 16.34
N LEU A 176 5.46 14.93 17.45
CA LEU A 176 5.15 16.29 17.92
C LEU A 176 5.71 17.36 16.97
N ARG A 177 6.93 17.16 16.45
CA ARG A 177 7.56 18.05 15.46
C ARG A 177 6.77 18.08 14.15
N VAL A 178 6.31 16.91 13.70
CA VAL A 178 5.42 16.78 12.54
C VAL A 178 4.10 17.46 12.77
N LEU A 179 3.45 17.24 13.91
CA LEU A 179 2.19 17.93 14.22
C LEU A 179 2.35 19.46 14.20
N LYS A 180 3.47 19.98 14.72
CA LYS A 180 3.80 21.41 14.65
C LYS A 180 3.98 21.88 13.21
N TYR A 181 4.74 21.14 12.40
CA TYR A 181 4.93 21.45 10.98
C TYR A 181 3.62 21.38 10.19
N THR A 182 2.81 20.33 10.38
CA THR A 182 1.51 20.19 9.70
C THR A 182 0.61 21.37 10.03
N ARG A 183 0.59 21.85 11.29
CA ARG A 183 -0.16 23.06 11.64
C ARG A 183 0.38 24.32 10.94
N TYR A 184 1.69 24.44 10.80
CA TYR A 184 2.30 25.53 10.03
C TYR A 184 1.95 25.47 8.54
N GLU A 185 2.05 24.30 7.91
CA GLU A 185 1.67 24.10 6.50
C GLU A 185 0.17 24.34 6.28
N MET A 186 -0.68 23.90 7.22
CA MET A 186 -2.12 24.20 7.21
C MET A 186 -2.38 25.70 7.26
N LEU A 187 -1.65 26.45 8.10
CA LEU A 187 -1.74 27.90 8.15
C LEU A 187 -1.32 28.52 6.82
N ASN A 188 -0.23 28.04 6.22
CA ASN A 188 0.27 28.59 4.97
C ASN A 188 -0.67 28.32 3.79
N LYS A 189 -1.21 27.09 3.66
CA LYS A 189 -2.22 26.75 2.65
C LYS A 189 -3.54 27.48 2.87
N ALA A 190 -3.94 27.65 4.13
CA ALA A 190 -5.10 28.48 4.44
C ALA A 190 -4.86 29.92 3.98
N LEU A 191 -3.70 30.52 4.30
CA LEU A 191 -3.33 31.86 3.84
C LEU A 191 -3.25 31.99 2.32
N GLU A 192 -2.79 30.96 1.61
CA GLU A 192 -2.73 30.93 0.15
C GLU A 192 -4.14 30.88 -0.46
N ALA A 193 -5.00 29.98 0.02
CA ALA A 193 -6.42 29.94 -0.38
C ALA A 193 -7.16 31.24 -0.01
N PHE A 194 -6.81 31.86 1.11
CA PHE A 194 -7.32 33.18 1.51
C PHE A 194 -6.78 34.31 0.61
N GLY A 195 -5.60 34.15 0.01
CA GLY A 195 -5.04 35.07 -0.97
C GLY A 195 -5.87 35.12 -2.24
N ASP A 196 -6.33 33.96 -2.72
CA ASP A 196 -7.23 33.85 -3.87
C ASP A 196 -8.60 34.50 -3.55
N LEU A 197 -9.14 34.27 -2.35
CA LEU A 197 -10.39 34.89 -1.87
C LEU A 197 -10.30 36.41 -1.63
N ARG A 198 -9.09 36.96 -1.46
CA ARG A 198 -8.87 38.41 -1.29
C ARG A 198 -9.02 39.16 -2.63
N GLY A 199 -8.87 38.46 -3.75
CA GLY A 199 -9.05 39.01 -5.09
C GLY A 199 -10.52 39.17 -5.52
N ASP A 200 -11.46 38.53 -4.81
CA ASP A 200 -12.88 38.65 -5.11
C ASP A 200 -13.43 39.99 -4.61
N GLU A 201 -13.76 40.86 -5.56
CA GLU A 201 -14.31 42.21 -5.35
C GLU A 201 -15.63 42.19 -4.55
N GLU A 202 -16.31 41.04 -4.49
CA GLU A 202 -17.60 40.81 -3.81
C GLU A 202 -17.49 40.61 -2.28
N LEU A 203 -16.32 40.20 -1.75
CA LEU A 203 -16.19 39.83 -0.33
C LEU A 203 -15.94 41.00 0.65
N GLY A 204 -15.70 42.21 0.15
CA GLY A 204 -15.44 43.39 0.99
C GLY A 204 -14.18 43.28 1.88
N THR A 205 -13.97 44.26 2.78
CA THR A 205 -12.82 44.26 3.70
C THR A 205 -13.04 43.27 4.86
N VAL A 206 -12.69 42.01 4.66
CA VAL A 206 -12.76 40.98 5.71
C VAL A 206 -11.81 41.32 6.87
N ASP A 207 -12.34 41.34 8.11
CA ASP A 207 -11.54 41.52 9.33
C ASP A 207 -10.82 40.22 9.72
N TRP A 208 -9.58 40.11 9.22
CA TRP A 208 -8.69 38.97 9.44
C TRP A 208 -8.33 38.71 10.90
N ILE A 209 -8.45 39.71 11.78
CA ILE A 209 -8.15 39.58 13.21
C ILE A 209 -9.23 38.71 13.87
N THR A 210 -10.49 38.95 13.49
CA THR A 210 -11.63 38.17 13.96
C THR A 210 -11.57 36.73 13.41
N VAL A 211 -11.20 36.55 12.13
CA VAL A 211 -11.04 35.20 11.53
C VAL A 211 -9.98 34.38 12.27
N LYS A 212 -8.81 34.94 12.57
CA LYS A 212 -7.78 34.25 13.38
C LYS A 212 -8.29 33.85 14.76
N LYS A 213 -9.07 34.73 15.42
CA LYS A 213 -9.69 34.44 16.72
C LYS A 213 -10.62 33.21 16.68
N TYR A 214 -11.35 33.02 15.59
CA TYR A 214 -12.20 31.83 15.41
C TYR A 214 -11.43 30.56 15.05
N ILE A 215 -10.24 30.67 14.44
CA ILE A 215 -9.39 29.52 14.10
C ILE A 215 -8.47 29.16 15.29
N THR A 216 -9.08 28.68 16.38
CA THR A 216 -8.40 28.29 17.63
C THR A 216 -7.31 27.22 17.44
N CYS A 217 -7.38 26.42 16.37
CA CYS A 217 -6.37 25.41 16.06
C CYS A 217 -5.02 25.98 15.57
N LEU A 218 -4.99 27.26 15.16
CA LEU A 218 -3.80 27.94 14.62
C LEU A 218 -3.23 29.05 15.54
N ASN A 219 -3.96 29.48 16.58
CA ASN A 219 -3.57 30.62 17.44
C ASN A 219 -2.32 30.39 18.32
N ASN A 220 -1.90 29.14 18.53
CA ASN A 220 -0.76 28.83 19.42
C ASN A 220 0.61 28.76 18.69
N LEU A 221 0.71 29.29 17.47
CA LEU A 221 1.91 29.21 16.62
C LEU A 221 2.79 30.46 16.62
N GLU A 222 2.31 31.60 17.15
CA GLU A 222 3.07 32.88 17.11
C GLU A 222 4.37 32.86 17.94
N ASP A 223 4.58 31.87 18.82
CA ASP A 223 5.70 31.87 19.76
C ASP A 223 6.83 30.86 19.46
N VAL A 224 6.75 30.10 18.36
CA VAL A 224 7.84 29.17 17.98
C VAL A 224 8.07 29.21 16.48
N GLN A 225 8.80 30.22 16.05
CA GLN A 225 9.41 30.35 14.73
C GLN A 225 10.60 29.38 14.59
N ALA A 226 10.46 28.14 15.06
CA ALA A 226 11.46 27.11 14.84
C ALA A 226 11.05 26.34 13.59
N HIS A 227 11.60 26.76 12.46
CA HIS A 227 11.71 25.87 11.30
C HIS A 227 12.38 24.57 11.79
N PRO A 228 12.01 23.38 11.29
CA PRO A 228 12.66 22.12 11.66
C PRO A 228 14.19 22.07 11.48
N HIS A 229 14.80 23.14 10.95
CA HIS A 229 16.23 23.32 10.72
C HIS A 229 16.99 23.94 11.91
N ASP A 230 16.32 24.54 12.89
CA ASP A 230 16.98 25.16 14.05
C ASP A 230 16.96 24.22 15.27
N VAL A 231 17.76 23.16 15.23
CA VAL A 231 18.15 22.44 16.46
C VAL A 231 19.67 22.24 16.47
N PRO A 232 20.37 22.59 17.57
CA PRO A 232 21.81 22.38 17.69
C PRO A 232 22.15 20.90 17.60
N HIS A 233 23.20 20.58 16.84
CA HIS A 233 23.82 19.26 16.82
C HIS A 233 24.18 18.80 18.24
N LYS A 234 23.45 17.81 18.77
CA LYS A 234 23.93 16.84 19.75
C LYS A 234 22.88 15.76 19.99
N ASP A 235 23.16 14.56 19.46
CA ASP A 235 22.86 13.22 20.02
C ASP A 235 22.56 12.21 18.88
N ASP A 236 23.49 11.27 18.70
CA ASP A 236 23.56 10.26 17.62
C ASP A 236 22.34 9.30 17.59
N HIS A 237 21.78 9.03 18.77
CA HIS A 237 20.56 8.22 18.93
C HIS A 237 19.30 8.91 18.37
N THR A 238 19.22 10.23 18.51
CA THR A 238 18.10 11.04 18.00
C THR A 238 18.14 11.08 16.47
N HIS A 239 19.34 11.12 15.89
CA HIS A 239 19.57 11.10 14.45
C HIS A 239 19.08 9.79 13.83
N THR A 240 19.44 8.66 14.44
CA THR A 240 19.00 7.33 14.01
C THR A 240 17.48 7.17 14.09
N MET A 241 16.85 7.61 15.20
CA MET A 241 15.39 7.57 15.33
C MET A 241 14.66 8.47 14.31
N ASN A 242 15.18 9.67 14.04
CA ASN A 242 14.61 10.59 13.06
C ASN A 242 14.71 10.02 11.64
N LEU A 243 15.79 9.32 11.32
CA LEU A 243 16.02 8.72 10.02
C LEU A 243 15.11 7.49 9.79
N LEU A 244 14.93 6.64 10.80
CA LEU A 244 13.96 5.53 10.76
C LEU A 244 12.54 6.04 10.53
N ASP A 245 12.13 7.06 11.28
CA ASP A 245 10.80 7.67 11.15
C ASP A 245 10.61 8.33 9.77
N THR A 246 11.65 8.93 9.20
CA THR A 246 11.62 9.49 7.83
C THR A 246 11.47 8.40 6.76
N ARG A 247 12.17 7.26 6.90
CA ARG A 247 12.00 6.10 6.01
C ARG A 247 10.58 5.53 6.08
N VAL A 248 10.03 5.33 7.29
CA VAL A 248 8.65 4.85 7.47
C VAL A 248 7.64 5.81 6.84
N ARG A 249 7.87 7.13 6.92
CA ARG A 249 7.02 8.13 6.25
C ARG A 249 7.08 8.05 4.74
N LEU A 250 8.27 7.88 4.16
CA LEU A 250 8.37 7.67 2.73
C LEU A 250 7.55 6.44 2.31
N LEU A 251 7.71 5.32 3.02
CA LEU A 251 6.97 4.08 2.75
C LEU A 251 5.45 4.25 2.93
N ASN A 252 5.01 5.01 3.94
CA ASN A 252 3.60 5.40 4.08
C ASN A 252 3.12 6.23 2.88
N GLY A 253 3.92 7.18 2.41
CA GLY A 253 3.64 7.95 1.20
C GLY A 253 3.58 7.08 -0.06
N VAL A 254 4.45 6.08 -0.18
CA VAL A 254 4.42 5.10 -1.28
C VAL A 254 3.14 4.26 -1.23
N GLN A 255 2.72 3.79 -0.05
CA GLN A 255 1.44 3.08 0.10
C GLN A 255 0.25 3.95 -0.26
N ALA A 256 0.25 5.21 0.18
CA ALA A 256 -0.78 6.17 -0.18
C ALA A 256 -0.83 6.40 -1.70
N ALA A 257 0.34 6.51 -2.36
CA ALA A 257 0.42 6.64 -3.81
C ALA A 257 -0.10 5.39 -4.53
N TYR A 258 0.18 4.17 -4.05
CA TYR A 258 -0.41 2.96 -4.64
C TYR A 258 -1.93 2.91 -4.48
N ARG A 259 -2.46 3.26 -3.30
CA ARG A 259 -3.91 3.34 -3.09
C ARG A 259 -4.57 4.36 -4.02
N GLY A 260 -3.97 5.55 -4.14
CA GLY A 260 -4.43 6.57 -5.09
C GLY A 260 -4.43 6.07 -6.53
N MET A 261 -3.39 5.34 -6.96
CA MET A 261 -3.36 4.74 -8.30
C MET A 261 -4.41 3.64 -8.49
N LEU A 262 -4.80 2.90 -7.44
CA LEU A 262 -5.84 1.87 -7.49
C LEU A 262 -7.23 2.50 -7.58
N GLU A 263 -7.46 3.59 -6.83
CA GLU A 263 -8.68 4.39 -6.88
C GLU A 263 -8.83 5.06 -8.24
N GLU A 264 -7.76 5.68 -8.75
CA GLU A 264 -7.67 6.16 -10.12
C GLU A 264 -7.74 5.05 -11.17
N GLY A 265 -7.62 3.79 -10.74
CA GLY A 265 -7.69 2.55 -11.52
C GLY A 265 -6.53 2.29 -12.48
N ARG A 266 -5.47 3.09 -12.41
CA ARG A 266 -4.23 2.89 -13.15
C ARG A 266 -3.57 1.56 -12.84
N ILE A 267 -3.77 1.03 -11.63
CA ILE A 267 -3.28 -0.27 -11.17
C ILE A 267 -4.39 -1.29 -10.92
N THR A 268 -4.11 -2.55 -11.24
CA THR A 268 -5.01 -3.66 -10.88
C THR A 268 -4.89 -3.98 -9.38
N GLN A 269 -5.94 -4.59 -8.85
CA GLN A 269 -5.99 -5.01 -7.44
C GLN A 269 -4.90 -6.03 -7.11
N SER A 270 -4.65 -7.01 -7.99
CA SER A 270 -3.59 -8.00 -7.81
C SER A 270 -2.20 -7.37 -7.76
N THR A 271 -1.90 -6.43 -8.66
CA THR A 271 -0.62 -5.70 -8.66
C THR A 271 -0.48 -4.84 -7.40
N THR A 272 -1.55 -4.19 -6.95
CA THR A 272 -1.55 -3.39 -5.72
C THR A 272 -1.24 -4.25 -4.50
N ASN A 273 -1.86 -5.43 -4.38
CA ASN A 273 -1.65 -6.32 -3.23
C ASN A 273 -0.21 -6.82 -3.15
N ILE A 274 0.35 -7.15 -4.32
CA ILE A 274 1.75 -7.54 -4.46
C ILE A 274 2.66 -6.39 -4.01
N LEU A 275 2.46 -5.18 -4.52
CA LEU A 275 3.26 -4.00 -4.19
C LEU A 275 3.13 -3.56 -2.72
N MET A 276 1.91 -3.58 -2.17
CA MET A 276 1.64 -3.23 -0.77
C MET A 276 2.34 -4.20 0.18
N ARG A 277 2.28 -5.51 -0.11
CA ARG A 277 3.00 -6.53 0.66
C ARG A 277 4.50 -6.27 0.70
N PHE A 278 5.10 -5.85 -0.42
CA PHE A 278 6.53 -5.54 -0.45
C PHE A 278 6.90 -4.29 0.33
N VAL A 279 6.02 -3.27 0.35
CA VAL A 279 6.24 -2.10 1.18
C VAL A 279 6.08 -2.43 2.67
N ASP A 280 5.15 -3.31 3.03
CA ASP A 280 5.00 -3.79 4.41
C ASP A 280 6.24 -4.60 4.85
N GLU A 281 6.73 -5.51 4.01
CA GLU A 281 7.97 -6.26 4.26
C GLU A 281 9.19 -5.33 4.36
N ALA A 282 9.24 -4.28 3.54
CA ALA A 282 10.27 -3.26 3.65
C ALA A 282 10.17 -2.46 4.95
N LYS A 283 8.96 -2.07 5.38
CA LYS A 283 8.72 -1.39 6.66
C LYS A 283 9.21 -2.21 7.85
N ASP A 284 9.01 -3.53 7.81
CA ASP A 284 9.50 -4.44 8.84
C ASP A 284 11.05 -4.45 8.91
N LEU A 285 11.73 -4.22 7.78
CA LEU A 285 13.20 -4.24 7.65
C LEU A 285 13.89 -2.86 7.84
N VAL A 286 13.14 -1.76 7.95
CA VAL A 286 13.67 -0.37 8.05
C VAL A 286 14.65 -0.21 9.23
N SER A 287 14.47 -0.98 10.30
CA SER A 287 15.31 -0.95 11.51
C SER A 287 16.73 -1.47 11.30
N SER A 288 16.95 -2.33 10.30
CA SER A 288 18.21 -3.05 10.10
C SER A 288 18.91 -2.72 8.77
N GLN A 289 18.18 -2.19 7.79
CA GLN A 289 18.68 -1.93 6.43
C GLN A 289 18.16 -0.59 5.86
N PRO A 290 18.88 0.03 4.89
CA PRO A 290 18.32 1.11 4.07
C PRO A 290 17.14 0.62 3.22
N LEU A 291 16.42 1.52 2.54
CA LEU A 291 15.26 1.17 1.71
C LEU A 291 15.57 -0.01 0.76
N CYS A 292 14.94 -1.16 1.01
CA CYS A 292 15.21 -2.44 0.33
C CYS A 292 14.03 -2.90 -0.54
N ASP A 293 13.01 -2.06 -0.70
CA ASP A 293 11.72 -2.35 -1.31
C ASP A 293 11.89 -2.95 -2.72
N TRP A 294 12.83 -2.39 -3.48
CA TRP A 294 13.16 -2.87 -4.83
C TRP A 294 13.86 -4.24 -4.83
N LYS A 295 14.73 -4.54 -3.85
CA LYS A 295 15.41 -5.85 -3.76
C LYS A 295 14.41 -6.97 -3.49
N VAL A 296 13.43 -6.72 -2.62
CA VAL A 296 12.30 -7.63 -2.32
C VAL A 296 11.39 -7.80 -3.54
N LEU A 297 11.12 -6.72 -4.27
CA LEU A 297 10.36 -6.76 -5.52
C LEU A 297 11.10 -7.58 -6.60
N ARG A 298 12.41 -7.37 -6.75
CA ARG A 298 13.25 -8.02 -7.78
C ARG A 298 13.37 -9.53 -7.59
N SER A 299 13.48 -10.01 -6.34
CA SER A 299 13.55 -11.44 -6.03
C SER A 299 12.25 -12.16 -6.37
N ASN A 300 11.11 -11.50 -6.18
CA ASN A 300 9.78 -12.07 -6.39
C ASN A 300 9.24 -11.90 -7.83
N VAL A 301 9.58 -10.81 -8.52
CA VAL A 301 9.15 -10.58 -9.90
C VAL A 301 10.03 -11.34 -10.91
N GLN A 302 11.12 -11.99 -10.47
CA GLN A 302 12.03 -12.80 -11.30
C GLN A 302 12.20 -12.22 -12.71
N PHE A 303 12.75 -11.02 -12.81
CA PHE A 303 13.16 -10.42 -14.10
C PHE A 303 14.30 -11.22 -14.80
N SER A 304 14.67 -12.38 -14.26
CA SER A 304 15.80 -13.20 -14.71
C SER A 304 15.47 -13.93 -16.01
N ASN A 305 16.24 -13.58 -17.04
CA ASN A 305 16.45 -14.34 -18.27
C ASN A 305 15.23 -14.54 -19.18
N TYR A 306 14.43 -13.50 -19.46
CA TYR A 306 13.55 -13.53 -20.64
C TYR A 306 14.34 -13.85 -21.92
N TYR A 307 15.60 -13.40 -22.00
CA TYR A 307 16.56 -13.77 -23.05
C TYR A 307 16.83 -15.29 -23.13
N ARG A 308 16.77 -16.05 -22.03
CA ARG A 308 17.00 -17.52 -22.03
C ARG A 308 15.78 -18.28 -22.52
N PHE A 309 14.57 -17.81 -22.22
CA PHE A 309 13.34 -18.38 -22.77
C PHE A 309 13.24 -18.13 -24.28
N LEU A 310 13.70 -16.98 -24.76
CA LEU A 310 13.87 -16.68 -26.19
C LEU A 310 14.92 -17.58 -26.87
N GLN A 311 15.85 -18.17 -26.12
CA GLN A 311 16.89 -19.06 -26.62
C GLN A 311 16.46 -20.54 -26.70
N MET A 312 15.32 -20.92 -26.11
CA MET A 312 14.79 -22.29 -26.15
C MET A 312 14.16 -22.60 -27.50
N SER A 313 14.91 -23.27 -28.37
CA SER A 313 14.52 -23.59 -29.75
C SER A 313 13.42 -24.66 -29.91
N ARG A 314 12.85 -25.18 -28.82
CA ARG A 314 11.95 -26.35 -28.84
C ARG A 314 10.47 -26.04 -28.73
N LEU A 315 10.09 -24.81 -28.37
CA LEU A 315 8.68 -24.40 -28.29
C LEU A 315 8.29 -23.59 -29.53
N PRO A 316 7.01 -23.62 -29.96
CA PRO A 316 6.55 -22.80 -31.08
C PRO A 316 6.81 -21.33 -30.76
N GLN A 317 7.49 -20.62 -31.68
CA GLN A 317 7.85 -19.20 -31.49
C GLN A 317 6.67 -18.32 -31.07
N ARG A 318 5.45 -18.60 -31.57
CA ARG A 318 4.22 -17.87 -31.22
C ARG A 318 3.86 -17.93 -29.73
N LEU A 319 4.04 -19.09 -29.08
CA LEU A 319 3.75 -19.23 -27.65
C LEU A 319 4.83 -18.56 -26.80
N ILE A 320 6.10 -18.71 -27.20
CA ILE A 320 7.23 -18.03 -26.53
C ILE A 320 7.02 -16.51 -26.61
N THR A 321 6.65 -15.96 -27.77
CA THR A 321 6.39 -14.52 -27.94
C THR A 321 5.20 -14.06 -27.12
N TYR A 322 4.12 -14.85 -27.03
CA TYR A 322 2.95 -14.47 -26.24
C TYR A 322 3.28 -14.40 -24.74
N PHE A 323 3.84 -15.46 -24.16
CA PHE A 323 4.19 -15.51 -22.74
C PHE A 323 5.29 -14.52 -22.36
N THR A 324 6.25 -14.27 -23.26
CA THR A 324 7.28 -13.26 -23.02
C THR A 324 6.72 -11.85 -23.05
N VAL A 325 5.80 -11.54 -23.96
CA VAL A 325 5.12 -10.23 -24.01
C VAL A 325 4.28 -10.01 -22.75
N GLU A 326 3.48 -10.99 -22.33
CA GLU A 326 2.64 -10.88 -21.12
C GLU A 326 3.47 -10.67 -19.84
N ARG A 327 4.59 -11.40 -19.69
CA ARG A 327 5.51 -11.19 -18.56
C ARG A 327 6.26 -9.86 -18.64
N LEU A 328 6.63 -9.43 -19.84
CA LEU A 328 7.31 -8.16 -20.06
C LEU A 328 6.38 -6.98 -19.77
N GLU A 329 5.12 -7.10 -20.15
CA GLU A 329 4.06 -6.14 -19.87
C GLU A 329 3.86 -5.99 -18.36
N LEU A 330 3.69 -7.10 -17.64
CA LEU A 330 3.59 -7.09 -16.17
C LEU A 330 4.83 -6.48 -15.51
N GLY A 331 6.03 -6.82 -16.01
CA GLY A 331 7.29 -6.27 -15.54
C GLY A 331 7.38 -4.76 -15.74
N CYS A 332 7.08 -4.26 -16.95
CA CYS A 332 7.07 -2.84 -17.27
C CYS A 332 6.04 -2.08 -16.44
N TYR A 333 4.86 -2.66 -16.30
CA TYR A 333 3.77 -2.09 -15.52
C TYR A 333 4.15 -1.95 -14.04
N THR A 334 4.74 -2.99 -13.45
CA THR A 334 5.21 -2.99 -12.05
C THR A 334 6.36 -2.00 -11.83
N CYS A 335 7.30 -1.89 -12.79
CA CYS A 335 8.40 -0.92 -12.71
C CYS A 335 7.90 0.53 -12.83
N ALA A 336 7.00 0.79 -13.78
CA ALA A 336 6.44 2.12 -13.99
C ALA A 336 5.62 2.60 -12.78
N THR A 337 4.82 1.70 -12.19
CA THR A 337 4.02 1.99 -11.00
C THR A 337 4.89 2.23 -9.77
N PHE A 338 5.91 1.40 -9.56
CA PHE A 338 6.93 1.60 -8.53
C PHE A 338 7.61 2.98 -8.65
N LEU A 339 8.12 3.32 -9.84
CA LEU A 339 8.79 4.59 -10.09
C LEU A 339 7.86 5.78 -9.88
N HIS A 340 6.61 5.67 -10.32
CA HIS A 340 5.62 6.72 -10.13
C HIS A 340 5.31 6.93 -8.64
N ALA A 341 5.10 5.85 -7.88
CA ALA A 341 4.77 5.93 -6.46
C ALA A 341 5.92 6.53 -5.64
N HIS A 342 7.15 6.07 -5.88
CA HIS A 342 8.33 6.65 -5.24
C HIS A 342 8.55 8.11 -5.65
N ARG A 343 8.23 8.50 -6.89
CA ARG A 343 8.31 9.92 -7.30
C ARG A 343 7.29 10.78 -6.57
N THR A 344 6.06 10.31 -6.44
CA THR A 344 5.00 11.01 -5.69
C THR A 344 5.33 11.11 -4.21
N ALA A 345 5.76 10.02 -3.59
CA ALA A 345 6.15 10.00 -2.18
C ALA A 345 7.35 10.91 -1.88
N ARG A 346 8.37 10.94 -2.76
CA ARG A 346 9.53 11.84 -2.62
C ARG A 346 9.12 13.32 -2.69
N ARG A 347 8.22 13.69 -3.61
CA ARG A 347 7.70 15.06 -3.71
C ARG A 347 6.96 15.44 -2.44
N GLN A 348 6.00 14.62 -2.01
CA GLN A 348 5.24 14.85 -0.78
C GLN A 348 6.16 14.94 0.45
N LEU A 349 7.19 14.09 0.54
CA LEU A 349 8.14 14.13 1.64
C LEU A 349 9.00 15.40 1.60
N HIS A 350 9.44 15.82 0.43
CA HIS A 350 10.20 17.06 0.23
C HIS A 350 9.36 18.29 0.57
N ASP A 351 8.11 18.35 0.08
CA ASP A 351 7.16 19.43 0.38
C ASP A 351 6.83 19.48 1.88
N PHE A 352 6.91 18.35 2.58
CA PHE A 352 6.62 18.23 4.01
C PHE A 352 7.84 18.43 4.93
N LEU A 353 9.07 18.12 4.50
CA LEU A 353 10.26 18.20 5.34
C LEU A 353 11.26 19.30 4.91
N GLY A 354 11.04 19.93 3.76
CA GLY A 354 11.98 20.89 3.18
C GLY A 354 13.37 20.29 2.91
N GLU A 355 14.41 21.12 2.98
CA GLU A 355 15.82 20.72 2.77
C GLU A 355 16.45 20.06 4.01
N SER A 356 15.72 19.16 4.68
CA SER A 356 16.30 18.39 5.79
C SER A 356 17.37 17.42 5.26
N GLU A 357 18.53 17.35 5.94
CA GLU A 357 19.60 16.39 5.62
C GLU A 357 19.07 14.94 5.62
N MET A 358 18.15 14.61 6.54
CA MET A 358 17.50 13.29 6.61
C MET A 358 16.63 13.03 5.39
N ALA A 359 15.86 14.03 4.96
CA ALA A 359 14.99 13.92 3.81
C ALA A 359 15.85 13.70 2.55
N ARG A 360 16.99 14.41 2.42
CA ARG A 360 17.94 14.20 1.32
C ARG A 360 18.49 12.78 1.30
N ILE A 361 18.92 12.24 2.45
CA ILE A 361 19.42 10.86 2.54
C ILE A 361 18.34 9.85 2.11
N VAL A 362 17.12 9.98 2.63
CA VAL A 362 16.01 9.05 2.31
C VAL A 362 15.55 9.19 0.85
N ILE A 363 15.56 10.41 0.30
CA ILE A 363 15.29 10.67 -1.11
C ILE A 363 16.36 10.03 -1.99
N ASP A 364 17.64 10.12 -1.61
CA ASP A 364 18.75 9.52 -2.34
C ASP A 364 18.66 7.98 -2.31
N GLU A 365 18.42 7.38 -1.14
CA GLU A 365 18.15 5.94 -1.00
C GLU A 365 17.02 5.50 -1.94
N SER A 366 15.92 6.27 -1.99
CA SER A 366 14.79 5.99 -2.89
C SER A 366 15.15 6.19 -4.37
N THR A 367 16.05 7.11 -4.72
CA THR A 367 16.50 7.28 -6.12
C THR A 367 17.33 6.09 -6.57
N VAL A 368 18.28 5.65 -5.73
CA VAL A 368 19.14 4.49 -5.99
C VAL A 368 18.30 3.23 -6.16
N ALA A 369 17.30 3.01 -5.30
CA ALA A 369 16.36 1.90 -5.44
C ALA A 369 15.59 1.93 -6.78
N GLY A 370 15.28 3.12 -7.30
CA GLY A 370 14.59 3.31 -8.58
C GLY A 370 15.49 3.20 -9.82
N GLU A 371 16.81 3.31 -9.71
CA GLU A 371 17.70 3.27 -10.87
C GLU A 371 17.65 1.93 -11.62
N GLU A 372 17.57 0.82 -10.89
CA GLU A 372 17.47 -0.51 -11.49
C GLU A 372 16.15 -0.68 -12.26
N ALA A 373 15.03 -0.20 -11.70
CA ALA A 373 13.74 -0.18 -12.37
C ALA A 373 13.78 0.65 -13.65
N LYS A 374 14.48 1.79 -13.61
CA LYS A 374 14.66 2.68 -14.76
C LYS A 374 15.50 2.03 -15.85
N LYS A 375 16.62 1.38 -15.49
CA LYS A 375 17.47 0.62 -16.43
C LYS A 375 16.67 -0.48 -17.12
N PHE A 376 15.85 -1.23 -16.37
CA PHE A 376 14.96 -2.24 -16.97
C PHE A 376 14.00 -1.64 -18.01
N LEU A 377 13.33 -0.53 -17.69
CA LEU A 377 12.43 0.13 -18.64
C LEU A 377 13.17 0.67 -19.88
N GLU A 378 14.39 1.19 -19.72
CA GLU A 378 15.24 1.63 -20.84
C GLU A 378 15.65 0.46 -21.73
N ASP A 379 16.02 -0.68 -21.15
CA ASP A 379 16.35 -1.91 -21.89
C ASP A 379 15.14 -2.43 -22.68
N VAL A 380 13.95 -2.41 -22.08
CA VAL A 380 12.72 -2.80 -22.77
C VAL A 380 12.35 -1.81 -23.87
N ARG A 381 12.54 -0.51 -23.65
CA ARG A 381 12.30 0.52 -24.67
C ARG A 381 13.16 0.29 -25.92
N VAL A 382 14.41 -0.13 -25.73
CA VAL A 382 15.32 -0.44 -26.85
C VAL A 382 15.00 -1.78 -27.50
N THR A 383 14.67 -2.80 -26.72
CA THR A 383 14.50 -4.18 -27.21
C THR A 383 13.11 -4.43 -27.80
N PHE A 384 12.06 -3.90 -27.16
CA PHE A 384 10.65 -4.12 -27.52
C PHE A 384 9.83 -2.82 -27.41
N PRO A 385 10.09 -1.80 -28.25
CA PRO A 385 9.40 -0.51 -28.19
C PRO A 385 7.88 -0.63 -28.35
N GLN A 386 7.40 -1.63 -29.09
CA GLN A 386 5.96 -1.86 -29.31
C GLN A 386 5.22 -2.30 -28.06
N VAL A 387 5.87 -3.09 -27.19
CA VAL A 387 5.27 -3.53 -25.92
C VAL A 387 5.08 -2.32 -25.01
N LEU A 388 6.10 -1.47 -24.91
CA LEU A 388 6.02 -0.23 -24.14
C LEU A 388 4.97 0.73 -24.71
N GLY A 389 4.90 0.86 -26.04
CA GLY A 389 3.89 1.69 -26.70
C GLY A 389 2.46 1.23 -26.44
N ALA A 390 2.19 -0.07 -26.51
CA ALA A 390 0.86 -0.62 -26.21
C ALA A 390 0.47 -0.43 -24.74
N LEU A 391 1.40 -0.70 -23.81
CA LEU A 391 1.19 -0.50 -22.39
C LEU A 391 0.93 0.98 -22.05
N MET A 392 1.70 1.91 -22.62
CA MET A 392 1.49 3.34 -22.44
C MET A 392 0.14 3.77 -23.02
N THR A 393 -0.24 3.25 -24.19
CA THR A 393 -1.55 3.53 -24.79
C THR A 393 -2.67 3.06 -23.87
N GLN A 394 -2.56 1.86 -23.32
CA GLN A 394 -3.54 1.33 -22.36
C GLN A 394 -3.62 2.20 -21.09
N GLN A 395 -2.48 2.58 -20.52
CA GLN A 395 -2.44 3.43 -19.32
C GLN A 395 -3.04 4.82 -19.55
N VAL A 396 -2.73 5.44 -20.70
CA VAL A 396 -3.27 6.76 -21.07
C VAL A 396 -4.76 6.68 -21.32
N THR A 397 -5.23 5.70 -22.10
CA THR A 397 -6.68 5.47 -22.33
C THR A 397 -7.42 5.29 -21.01
N TYR A 398 -6.86 4.50 -20.09
CA TYR A 398 -7.44 4.33 -18.76
C TYR A 398 -7.49 5.65 -17.98
N ALA A 399 -6.39 6.41 -17.94
CA ALA A 399 -6.32 7.67 -17.22
C ALA A 399 -7.32 8.71 -17.75
N VAL A 400 -7.51 8.77 -19.07
CA VAL A 400 -8.50 9.64 -19.72
C VAL A 400 -9.92 9.23 -19.33
N LEU A 401 -10.25 7.93 -19.39
CA LEU A 401 -11.59 7.43 -18.99
C LEU A 401 -11.90 7.72 -17.51
N THR A 402 -10.92 7.55 -16.61
CA THR A 402 -11.10 7.91 -15.20
C THR A 402 -11.29 9.41 -15.01
N HIS A 403 -10.53 10.24 -15.73
CA HIS A 403 -10.67 11.70 -15.65
C HIS A 403 -12.05 12.15 -16.13
N LEU A 404 -12.55 11.56 -17.23
CA LEU A 404 -13.91 11.80 -17.71
C LEU A 404 -14.97 11.40 -16.68
N SER A 405 -14.78 10.25 -16.01
CA SER A 405 -15.68 9.81 -14.94
C SER A 405 -15.71 10.80 -13.77
N LYS A 406 -14.55 11.30 -13.32
CA LYS A 406 -14.48 12.34 -12.28
C LYS A 406 -15.15 13.64 -12.73
N TYR A 407 -14.90 14.07 -13.97
CA TYR A 407 -15.50 15.28 -14.53
C TYR A 407 -17.04 15.20 -14.56
N ILE A 408 -17.61 14.05 -14.93
CA ILE A 408 -19.07 13.84 -14.88
C ILE A 408 -19.58 13.88 -13.44
N GLN A 409 -18.85 13.30 -12.47
CA GLN A 409 -19.21 13.39 -11.05
C GLN A 409 -19.15 14.83 -10.53
N ASP A 410 -18.21 15.64 -11.01
CA ASP A 410 -18.12 17.04 -10.62
C ASP A 410 -19.25 17.85 -11.26
N LEU A 411 -19.58 17.60 -12.54
CA LEU A 411 -20.75 18.19 -13.20
C LEU A 411 -22.06 17.87 -12.47
N ARG A 412 -22.19 16.66 -11.92
CA ARG A 412 -23.29 16.27 -11.03
C ARG A 412 -23.37 17.17 -9.81
N LYS A 413 -22.25 17.33 -9.09
CA LYS A 413 -22.20 18.13 -7.86
C LYS A 413 -22.53 19.59 -8.11
N THR A 414 -22.16 20.11 -9.28
CA THR A 414 -22.50 21.48 -9.71
C THR A 414 -23.95 21.64 -10.19
N GLY A 415 -24.72 20.54 -10.33
CA GLY A 415 -26.11 20.57 -10.78
C GLY A 415 -26.28 20.95 -12.26
N LEU A 416 -25.21 20.82 -13.07
CA LEU A 416 -25.20 21.19 -14.49
C LEU A 416 -25.75 20.08 -15.41
N LEU A 417 -25.92 18.86 -14.89
CA LEU A 417 -26.42 17.69 -15.63
C LEU A 417 -27.68 17.15 -14.95
N GLU A 418 -28.66 16.75 -15.75
CA GLU A 418 -29.85 16.03 -15.27
C GLU A 418 -29.52 14.55 -14.96
N GLU A 419 -30.28 13.92 -14.05
CA GLU A 419 -30.01 12.55 -13.61
C GLU A 419 -30.18 11.52 -14.76
N GLU A 420 -31.02 11.80 -15.76
CA GLU A 420 -31.21 10.95 -16.94
C GLU A 420 -29.99 10.98 -17.87
N GLU A 421 -29.44 12.17 -18.14
CA GLU A 421 -28.23 12.37 -18.96
C GLU A 421 -27.01 11.70 -18.31
N MET A 422 -26.96 11.74 -16.99
CA MET A 422 -25.91 11.09 -16.21
C MET A 422 -25.87 9.58 -16.38
N VAL A 423 -27.02 8.91 -16.26
CA VAL A 423 -27.07 7.44 -16.37
C VAL A 423 -26.57 7.01 -17.75
N HIS A 424 -26.93 7.75 -18.79
CA HIS A 424 -26.48 7.45 -20.15
C HIS A 424 -24.97 7.67 -20.33
N LEU A 425 -24.42 8.77 -19.80
CA LEU A 425 -22.98 9.05 -19.89
C LEU A 425 -22.14 8.10 -19.04
N ASP A 426 -22.59 7.74 -17.84
CA ASP A 426 -21.88 6.79 -16.98
C ASP A 426 -21.92 5.38 -17.58
N ASP A 427 -23.05 4.92 -18.13
CA ASP A 427 -23.13 3.59 -18.74
C ASP A 427 -22.26 3.49 -20.01
N ALA A 428 -22.18 4.56 -20.81
CA ALA A 428 -21.26 4.65 -21.95
C ALA A 428 -19.79 4.54 -21.51
N LEU A 429 -19.38 5.30 -20.49
CA LEU A 429 -18.01 5.23 -19.96
C LEU A 429 -17.70 3.87 -19.34
N GLN A 430 -18.60 3.30 -18.56
CA GLN A 430 -18.44 1.96 -17.98
C GLN A 430 -18.31 0.91 -19.06
N THR A 431 -19.06 1.04 -20.16
CA THR A 431 -18.97 0.16 -21.31
C THR A 431 -17.59 0.23 -21.96
N ASP A 432 -17.04 1.41 -22.18
CA ASP A 432 -15.72 1.57 -22.76
C ASP A 432 -14.59 1.11 -21.82
N LEU A 433 -14.75 1.31 -20.52
CA LEU A 433 -13.84 0.79 -19.50
C LEU A 433 -13.87 -0.76 -19.45
N LYS A 434 -15.06 -1.37 -19.57
CA LYS A 434 -15.22 -2.83 -19.71
C LYS A 434 -14.60 -3.35 -21.00
N LYS A 435 -14.74 -2.65 -22.13
CA LYS A 435 -14.10 -3.01 -23.41
C LYS A 435 -12.57 -3.01 -23.28
N LEU A 436 -11.99 -1.96 -22.67
CA LEU A 436 -10.54 -1.86 -22.47
C LEU A 436 -10.00 -3.00 -21.59
N LYS A 437 -10.72 -3.37 -20.53
CA LYS A 437 -10.35 -4.49 -19.65
C LYS A 437 -10.45 -5.85 -20.33
N ARG A 438 -11.45 -6.05 -21.19
CA ARG A 438 -11.68 -7.32 -21.90
C ARG A 438 -10.68 -7.51 -23.04
N ASN A 439 -10.44 -6.45 -23.81
CA ASN A 439 -9.60 -6.48 -25.00
C ASN A 439 -8.55 -5.35 -24.93
N PRO A 440 -7.46 -5.52 -24.17
CA PRO A 440 -6.37 -4.56 -24.16
C PRO A 440 -5.77 -4.40 -25.57
N PRO A 441 -5.22 -3.23 -25.91
CA PRO A 441 -4.62 -3.00 -27.23
C PRO A 441 -3.50 -4.01 -27.47
N MET A 442 -3.73 -4.93 -28.41
CA MET A 442 -2.76 -5.99 -28.69
C MET A 442 -1.46 -5.40 -29.21
N VAL A 443 -0.33 -5.85 -28.66
CA VAL A 443 1.00 -5.58 -29.20
C VAL A 443 1.10 -6.21 -30.59
N LYS A 444 0.95 -5.40 -31.64
CA LYS A 444 1.24 -5.81 -33.01
C LYS A 444 2.75 -5.83 -33.20
N MET A 445 3.34 -7.00 -33.06
CA MET A 445 4.72 -7.23 -33.51
C MET A 445 4.74 -7.11 -35.05
N PRO A 446 5.55 -6.21 -35.63
CA PRO A 446 5.61 -6.02 -37.07
C PRO A 446 6.14 -7.31 -37.70
N ARG A 447 5.47 -7.74 -38.77
CA ARG A 447 5.91 -8.95 -39.47
C ARG A 447 7.21 -8.66 -40.21
N VAL A 448 8.11 -9.64 -40.27
CA VAL A 448 9.38 -9.54 -41.03
C VAL A 448 9.13 -9.10 -42.48
N SER A 449 8.01 -9.54 -43.08
CA SER A 449 7.57 -9.13 -44.41
C SER A 449 7.26 -7.63 -44.51
N GLU A 450 6.63 -7.02 -43.50
CA GLU A 450 6.31 -5.58 -43.48
C GLU A 450 7.56 -4.73 -43.24
N LEU A 451 8.45 -5.19 -42.36
CA LEU A 451 9.74 -4.53 -42.08
C LEU A 451 10.69 -4.58 -43.29
N LEU A 452 10.78 -5.72 -43.97
CA LEU A 452 11.58 -5.83 -45.19
C LEU A 452 10.96 -5.01 -46.33
N SER A 453 9.64 -4.94 -46.44
CA SER A 453 8.98 -4.14 -47.48
C SER A 453 9.15 -2.64 -47.27
N SER A 454 9.21 -2.19 -46.02
CA SER A 454 9.44 -0.77 -45.65
C SER A 454 10.92 -0.38 -45.60
N HIS A 455 11.83 -1.37 -45.64
CA HIS A 455 13.27 -1.10 -45.58
C HIS A 455 13.78 -0.46 -46.89
N PRO A 456 14.57 0.64 -46.85
CA PRO A 456 14.98 1.39 -48.05
C PRO A 456 15.61 0.52 -49.15
N LEU A 457 16.49 -0.41 -48.78
CA LEU A 457 17.16 -1.32 -49.73
C LEU A 457 16.23 -2.39 -50.35
N VAL A 458 15.24 -2.87 -49.61
CA VAL A 458 14.41 -4.02 -50.04
C VAL A 458 13.08 -3.55 -50.65
N GLY A 459 12.57 -2.41 -50.19
CA GLY A 459 11.45 -1.70 -50.81
C GLY A 459 11.76 -1.18 -52.22
N ALA A 460 13.03 -0.84 -52.50
CA ALA A 460 13.49 -0.42 -53.83
C ALA A 460 13.68 -1.58 -54.83
N LEU A 461 13.74 -2.84 -54.35
CA LEU A 461 13.95 -4.00 -55.22
C LEU A 461 12.66 -4.40 -55.97
N PRO A 462 12.76 -4.87 -57.24
CA PRO A 462 11.64 -5.43 -57.99
C PRO A 462 10.98 -6.60 -57.27
N SER A 463 9.66 -6.77 -57.46
CA SER A 463 8.86 -7.84 -56.83
C SER A 463 9.38 -9.25 -57.10
N ALA A 464 9.98 -9.48 -58.29
CA ALA A 464 10.60 -10.74 -58.68
C ALA A 464 11.80 -11.14 -57.80
N VAL A 465 12.53 -10.17 -57.25
CA VAL A 465 13.71 -10.39 -56.39
C VAL A 465 13.32 -10.38 -54.90
N ARG A 466 12.24 -9.68 -54.56
CA ARG A 466 11.72 -9.58 -53.19
C ARG A 466 11.20 -10.91 -52.63
N GLY A 467 10.49 -11.70 -53.46
CA GLY A 467 9.92 -12.99 -53.06
C GLY A 467 10.97 -14.00 -52.55
N PRO A 468 12.02 -14.31 -53.33
CA PRO A 468 13.10 -15.22 -52.91
C PRO A 468 13.91 -14.75 -51.70
N LEU A 469 14.08 -13.43 -51.54
CA LEU A 469 14.73 -12.83 -50.36
C LEU A 469 13.89 -13.04 -49.10
N LEU A 470 12.57 -12.88 -49.20
CA LEU A 470 11.64 -13.10 -48.09
C LEU A 470 11.58 -14.58 -47.68
N SER A 471 11.61 -15.51 -48.63
CA SER A 471 11.55 -16.95 -48.32
C SER A 471 12.83 -17.50 -47.68
N ASN A 472 13.97 -16.87 -47.96
CA ASN A 472 15.28 -17.29 -47.43
C ASN A 472 15.75 -16.47 -46.22
N ALA A 473 15.03 -15.40 -45.86
CA ALA A 473 15.35 -14.60 -44.68
C ALA A 473 15.10 -15.39 -43.40
N LYS A 474 16.14 -15.56 -42.57
CA LYS A 474 16.03 -16.21 -41.27
C LYS A 474 15.95 -15.17 -40.16
N GLU A 475 14.83 -15.15 -39.46
CA GLU A 475 14.67 -14.29 -38.28
C GLU A 475 15.47 -14.86 -37.10
N THR A 476 16.32 -14.03 -36.50
CA THR A 476 17.04 -14.40 -35.27
C THR A 476 17.00 -13.25 -34.29
N ILE A 477 16.68 -13.58 -33.04
CA ILE A 477 16.66 -12.61 -31.94
C ILE A 477 17.95 -12.76 -31.15
N LYS A 478 18.66 -11.64 -30.92
CA LYS A 478 19.93 -11.60 -30.22
C LYS A 478 19.79 -10.77 -28.96
N GLY A 479 20.29 -11.30 -27.84
CA GLY A 479 20.22 -10.64 -26.55
C GLY A 479 21.22 -9.48 -26.44
N HIS A 480 21.02 -8.62 -25.44
CA HIS A 480 21.94 -7.52 -25.15
C HIS A 480 23.36 -8.05 -24.92
N GLY A 481 24.35 -7.41 -25.57
CA GLY A 481 25.77 -7.75 -25.42
C GLY A 481 26.27 -8.95 -26.26
N GLN A 482 25.43 -9.59 -27.07
CA GLN A 482 25.90 -10.62 -28.00
C GLN A 482 26.64 -10.02 -29.20
N ILE A 483 27.78 -10.63 -29.54
CA ILE A 483 28.57 -10.27 -30.73
C ILE A 483 27.87 -10.85 -31.97
N LEU A 484 27.47 -9.96 -32.89
CA LEU A 484 26.90 -10.37 -34.18
C LEU A 484 28.00 -10.81 -35.16
N TYR A 485 29.11 -10.07 -35.19
CA TYR A 485 30.25 -10.32 -36.06
C TYR A 485 31.52 -9.76 -35.42
N ARG A 486 32.66 -10.43 -35.66
CA ARG A 486 33.98 -10.02 -35.17
C ARG A 486 34.84 -9.59 -36.36
N GLU A 487 35.47 -8.42 -36.24
CA GLU A 487 36.39 -7.86 -37.25
C GLU A 487 37.44 -8.92 -37.66
N GLY A 488 37.52 -9.21 -38.96
CA GLY A 488 38.44 -10.22 -39.53
C GLY A 488 37.87 -11.64 -39.70
N SER A 489 36.61 -11.89 -39.35
CA SER A 489 35.95 -13.18 -39.65
C SER A 489 35.40 -13.25 -41.09
N ARG A 490 35.17 -14.45 -41.65
CA ARG A 490 34.66 -14.54 -43.04
C ARG A 490 33.21 -14.01 -43.11
N PRO A 491 32.86 -13.20 -44.13
CA PRO A 491 31.50 -12.71 -44.30
C PRO A 491 30.57 -13.88 -44.61
N THR A 492 29.54 -14.07 -43.78
CA THR A 492 28.57 -15.16 -43.88
C THR A 492 27.20 -14.70 -44.40
N GLY A 493 26.97 -13.39 -44.51
CA GLY A 493 25.73 -12.83 -45.04
C GLY A 493 25.45 -11.40 -44.58
N ILE A 494 24.33 -10.85 -45.06
CA ILE A 494 23.85 -9.51 -44.74
C ILE A 494 22.90 -9.59 -43.54
N TRP A 495 23.08 -8.69 -42.58
CA TRP A 495 22.20 -8.56 -41.43
C TRP A 495 21.33 -7.31 -41.57
N LEU A 496 20.03 -7.47 -41.37
CA LEU A 496 19.07 -6.38 -41.39
C LEU A 496 18.55 -6.17 -39.97
N VAL A 497 18.74 -4.97 -39.41
CA VAL A 497 18.31 -4.67 -38.04
C VAL A 497 16.83 -4.32 -38.07
N SER A 498 15.97 -5.31 -37.76
CA SER A 498 14.52 -5.15 -37.71
C SER A 498 14.05 -4.32 -36.51
N ALA A 499 14.63 -4.55 -35.33
CA ALA A 499 14.33 -3.83 -34.10
C ALA A 499 15.56 -3.79 -33.18
N GLY A 500 15.76 -2.66 -32.52
CA GLY A 500 16.86 -2.44 -31.58
C GLY A 500 18.01 -1.61 -32.14
N ILE A 501 19.16 -1.69 -31.46
CA ILE A 501 20.35 -0.90 -31.74
C ILE A 501 21.56 -1.82 -31.81
N VAL A 502 22.34 -1.71 -32.87
CA VAL A 502 23.64 -2.40 -32.99
C VAL A 502 24.75 -1.38 -32.78
N LYS A 503 25.65 -1.66 -31.85
CA LYS A 503 26.87 -0.87 -31.65
C LYS A 503 28.03 -1.59 -32.32
N TRP A 504 28.76 -0.88 -33.17
CA TRP A 504 30.00 -1.41 -33.74
C TRP A 504 31.21 -0.72 -33.11
N LYS A 505 32.31 -1.46 -32.95
CA LYS A 505 33.60 -0.97 -32.47
C LYS A 505 34.67 -1.63 -33.34
N SER A 506 35.53 -0.84 -33.98
CA SER A 506 36.72 -1.34 -34.69
C SER A 506 37.99 -0.92 -33.96
N GLN A 507 38.98 -1.80 -33.99
CA GLN A 507 40.31 -1.51 -33.45
C GLN A 507 41.24 -0.89 -34.53
N ARG A 508 40.86 -0.94 -35.81
CA ARG A 508 41.70 -0.54 -36.96
C ARG A 508 41.37 0.84 -37.53
N LEU A 509 40.13 1.32 -37.41
CA LEU A 509 39.71 2.63 -37.92
C LEU A 509 39.96 3.74 -36.89
N SER A 510 40.91 4.62 -37.18
CA SER A 510 41.21 5.82 -36.38
C SER A 510 40.05 6.82 -36.42
N ARG A 511 39.74 7.43 -35.27
CA ARG A 511 38.60 8.33 -34.94
C ARG A 511 38.32 9.50 -35.89
N ARG A 512 39.11 9.73 -36.95
CA ARG A 512 39.00 10.94 -37.78
C ARG A 512 37.88 10.88 -38.82
N HIS A 513 37.42 9.71 -39.29
CA HIS A 513 36.39 9.59 -40.35
C HIS A 513 35.32 8.49 -40.03
N SER A 514 34.93 8.31 -38.77
CA SER A 514 34.01 7.24 -38.39
C SER A 514 32.54 7.64 -38.54
N LEU A 515 31.79 6.89 -39.37
CA LEU A 515 30.32 6.78 -39.34
C LEU A 515 29.82 6.56 -37.90
N ASP A 516 28.62 7.03 -37.60
CA ASP A 516 28.03 6.92 -36.25
C ASP A 516 28.17 5.49 -35.69
N PRO A 517 28.67 5.31 -34.46
CA PRO A 517 28.96 4.00 -33.87
C PRO A 517 27.69 3.22 -33.48
N ILE A 518 26.52 3.79 -33.74
CA ILE A 518 25.21 3.32 -33.29
C ILE A 518 24.33 3.20 -34.53
N LEU A 519 23.95 1.97 -34.88
CA LEU A 519 23.08 1.67 -36.01
C LEU A 519 21.66 1.41 -35.47
N PRO A 520 20.70 2.32 -35.71
CA PRO A 520 19.31 2.17 -35.27
C PRO A 520 18.52 1.22 -36.17
N HIS A 521 17.27 0.96 -35.79
CA HIS A 521 16.27 0.26 -36.60
C HIS A 521 16.27 0.69 -38.08
N GLY A 522 16.20 -0.26 -39.00
CA GLY A 522 16.22 0.01 -40.44
C GLY A 522 17.62 0.25 -41.03
N SER A 523 18.68 0.06 -40.25
CA SER A 523 20.05 0.06 -40.75
C SER A 523 20.42 -1.29 -41.35
N THR A 524 21.20 -1.27 -42.43
CA THR A 524 21.77 -2.48 -43.04
C THR A 524 23.22 -2.63 -42.65
N LEU A 525 23.53 -3.82 -42.13
CA LEU A 525 24.89 -4.26 -41.87
C LEU A 525 25.28 -5.17 -43.03
N GLY A 526 25.96 -4.58 -44.01
CA GLY A 526 26.74 -5.34 -44.99
C GLY A 526 28.04 -5.79 -44.34
N LEU A 527 28.29 -7.11 -44.36
CA LEU A 527 29.54 -7.71 -43.90
C LEU A 527 30.33 -8.25 -45.08
#